data_AF-A0A4T0UJK3-F1
#
_entry.id   AF-A0A4T0UJK3-F1
#
_cell.length_a   1.000
_cell.length_b   1.000
_cell.length_c   1.000
_cell.angle_alpha   90.00
_cell.angle_beta   90.00
_cell.angle_gamma   90.00
#
_symmetry.space_group_name_H-M   'P 1'
#
loop_
_entity.id
_entity.type
_entity.pdbx_description
1 polymer ?
#
loop_
_entity_poly.entity_id
_entity_poly.type
_entity_poly.pdbx_seq_one_letter_code
_entity_poly.pdbx_strand_id
1 'polypeptide(L)' 'MRFDKLLDVRTPSAGDQAPVTAQIVRTDDSGVWAAQIGDDTRHPVGPCYGGAGLPVGTLVLLVDTDEGPWIAAAHTA' A
#
# COMPACT_ATOMS: atom_id res chain seq x y z
N MET A 1 -9.41 -31.89 10.93
CA MET A 1 -9.50 -30.43 10.80
C MET A 1 -8.67 -30.04 9.60
N ARG A 2 -9.29 -29.47 8.57
CA ARG A 2 -8.67 -29.16 7.28
C ARG A 2 -8.54 -27.64 7.20
N PHE A 3 -7.33 -27.13 7.15
CA PHE A 3 -7.06 -25.70 7.02
C PHE A 3 -7.21 -25.29 5.54
N ASP A 4 -8.44 -25.37 5.00
CA ASP A 4 -8.75 -24.95 3.62
C ASP A 4 -9.06 -23.45 3.58
N LYS A 5 -8.04 -22.62 3.79
CA LYS A 5 -7.90 -21.27 3.23
C LYS A 5 -6.59 -20.67 3.75
N LEU A 6 -5.49 -20.98 3.07
CA LEU A 6 -4.49 -19.93 2.94
C LEU A 6 -5.23 -18.82 2.18
N LEU A 7 -5.43 -17.66 2.83
CA LEU A 7 -5.51 -16.42 2.05
C LEU A 7 -4.36 -16.48 1.06
N ASP A 8 -4.61 -16.16 -0.20
CA ASP A 8 -3.57 -16.06 -1.22
C ASP A 8 -2.61 -14.95 -0.77
N VAL A 9 -1.67 -15.29 0.13
CA VAL A 9 -0.60 -14.42 0.57
C VAL A 9 0.37 -14.42 -0.59
N ARG A 10 -0.02 -13.74 -1.67
CA ARG A 10 0.93 -13.23 -2.63
C ARG A 10 1.83 -12.31 -1.84
N THR A 11 3.05 -12.77 -1.61
CA THR A 11 4.15 -11.92 -1.19
C THR A 11 4.85 -11.55 -2.49
N PRO A 12 4.63 -10.34 -3.03
CA PRO A 12 5.41 -9.87 -4.17
C PRO A 12 6.90 -9.97 -3.85
N SER A 13 7.73 -10.15 -4.87
CA SER A 13 9.16 -9.84 -4.71
C SER A 13 9.26 -8.37 -4.30
N ALA A 14 9.88 -8.14 -3.14
CA ALA A 14 10.24 -6.78 -2.75
C ALA A 14 11.19 -6.23 -3.80
N GLY A 15 10.89 -5.05 -4.34
CA GLY A 15 11.81 -4.33 -5.20
C GLY A 15 13.04 -3.86 -4.40
N ASP A 16 13.96 -3.17 -5.07
CA ASP A 16 15.21 -2.71 -4.45
C ASP A 16 15.00 -1.60 -3.40
N GLN A 17 13.80 -1.02 -3.32
CA GLN A 17 13.49 0.04 -2.37
C GLN A 17 13.00 -0.52 -1.03
N ALA A 18 13.60 -0.04 0.06
CA ALA A 18 13.14 -0.37 1.41
C ALA A 18 11.68 0.09 1.63
N PRO A 19 10.90 -0.63 2.46
CA PRO A 19 9.56 -0.18 2.84
C PRO A 19 9.58 1.22 3.46
N VAL A 20 8.58 2.04 3.11
CA VAL A 20 8.47 3.42 3.59
C VAL A 20 7.13 3.67 4.26
N THR A 21 7.12 4.52 5.28
CA THR A 21 5.87 5.03 5.86
C THR A 21 5.29 6.07 4.92
N ALA A 22 4.02 5.89 4.55
CA ALA A 22 3.29 6.78 3.67
C ALA A 22 1.90 7.11 4.25
N GLN A 23 1.26 8.13 3.71
CA GLN A 23 -0.13 8.48 4.02
C GLN A 23 -0.97 8.38 2.75
N ILE A 24 -2.17 7.82 2.85
CA ILE A 24 -3.14 7.85 1.74
C ILE A 24 -3.58 9.29 1.52
N VAL A 25 -3.37 9.80 0.31
CA VAL A 25 -3.73 11.18 -0.07
C VAL A 25 -4.86 11.24 -1.09
N ARG A 26 -5.13 10.14 -1.79
CA ARG A 26 -6.23 10.04 -2.76
C ARG A 26 -6.76 8.62 -2.85
N THR A 27 -8.07 8.52 -3.00
CA THR A 27 -8.80 7.30 -3.32
C THR A 27 -9.84 7.62 -4.38
N ASP A 28 -9.86 6.86 -5.47
CA ASP A 28 -10.85 6.98 -6.54
C ASP A 28 -11.11 5.60 -7.17
N ASP A 29 -11.96 5.54 -8.20
CA ASP A 29 -12.37 4.28 -8.84
C ASP A 29 -11.20 3.50 -9.46
N SER A 30 -10.05 4.15 -9.70
CA SER A 30 -8.85 3.51 -10.24
C SER A 30 -7.91 2.99 -9.14
N GLY A 31 -8.15 3.29 -7.85
CA GLY A 31 -7.42 2.71 -6.72
C GLY A 31 -7.09 3.68 -5.60
N VAL A 32 -5.93 3.46 -4.97
CA VAL A 32 -5.45 4.20 -3.80
C VAL A 32 -4.07 4.78 -4.12
N TRP A 33 -3.82 6.03 -3.73
CA TRP A 33 -2.51 6.65 -3.86
C TRP A 33 -2.00 7.13 -2.51
N ALA A 34 -0.72 6.88 -2.26
CA ALA A 34 -0.04 7.23 -1.02
C ALA A 34 1.16 8.14 -1.29
N ALA A 35 1.37 9.12 -0.42
CA ALA A 35 2.57 9.95 -0.42
C ALA A 35 3.47 9.55 0.74
N GLN A 36 4.76 9.37 0.48
CA GLN A 36 5.73 9.06 1.52
C GLN A 36 5.82 10.21 2.53
N ILE A 37 5.84 9.87 3.82
CA ILE A 37 6.02 10.86 4.88
C ILE A 37 7.45 11.41 4.81
N GLY A 38 7.58 12.73 4.71
CA GLY A 38 8.86 13.42 4.61
C GLY A 38 9.36 13.68 3.19
N ASP A 39 8.61 13.24 2.17
CA ASP A 39 8.89 13.53 0.76
C ASP A 39 7.87 14.52 0.17
N ASP A 40 8.05 14.89 -1.11
CA ASP A 40 7.13 15.76 -1.84
C ASP A 40 5.76 15.11 -2.07
N THR A 41 4.74 15.63 -1.39
CA THR A 41 3.37 15.11 -1.47
C THR A 41 2.67 15.41 -2.80
N ARG A 42 3.29 16.21 -3.69
CA ARG A 42 2.73 16.51 -5.03
C ARG A 42 2.81 15.34 -6.00
N HIS A 43 3.60 14.31 -5.69
CA HIS A 43 3.79 13.13 -6.53
C HIS A 43 3.45 11.84 -5.77
N PRO A 44 2.17 11.58 -5.50
CA PRO A 44 1.79 10.37 -4.77
C PRO A 44 1.95 9.12 -5.64
N VAL A 45 2.38 8.04 -5.00
CA VAL A 45 2.60 6.73 -5.61
C VAL A 45 1.29 5.96 -5.68
N GLY A 46 1.00 5.34 -6.82
CA GLY A 46 -0.17 4.48 -7.01
C GLY A 46 -0.60 4.32 -8.46
N PRO A 47 -1.65 3.54 -8.74
CA PRO A 47 -2.54 2.90 -7.75
C PRO A 47 -1.85 1.78 -6.97
N CYS A 48 -2.05 1.76 -5.66
CA CYS A 48 -1.48 0.76 -4.76
C CYS A 48 -2.37 -0.48 -4.65
N TYR A 49 -1.75 -1.67 -4.62
CA TYR A 49 -2.43 -2.91 -4.28
C TYR A 49 -2.69 -3.01 -2.77
N GLY A 50 -3.74 -3.74 -2.37
CA GLY A 50 -4.04 -4.06 -0.96
C GLY A 50 -4.70 -2.95 -0.13
N GLY A 51 -4.84 -1.73 -0.66
CA GLY A 51 -5.36 -0.57 0.07
C GLY A 51 -6.84 -0.23 -0.12
N ALA A 52 -7.60 -1.05 -0.86
CA ALA A 52 -8.98 -0.73 -1.20
C ALA A 52 -9.84 -0.55 0.06
N GLY A 53 -10.57 0.57 0.14
CA GLY A 53 -11.44 0.90 1.28
C GLY A 53 -10.75 1.60 2.44
N LEU A 54 -9.43 1.81 2.39
CA LEU A 54 -8.75 2.63 3.39
C LEU A 54 -9.05 4.12 3.18
N PRO A 55 -9.38 4.88 4.24
CA PRO A 55 -9.71 6.29 4.12
C PRO A 55 -8.48 7.15 3.83
N VAL A 56 -8.69 8.28 3.15
CA VAL A 56 -7.69 9.35 3.03
C VAL A 56 -7.23 9.77 4.43
N GLY A 57 -5.91 9.95 4.59
CA GLY A 57 -5.28 10.26 5.87
C GLY A 57 -4.74 9.04 6.62
N THR A 58 -5.12 7.82 6.24
CA THR A 58 -4.59 6.59 6.86
C THR A 58 -3.08 6.50 6.66
N LEU A 59 -2.35 6.19 7.74
CA LEU A 59 -0.93 5.88 7.67
C LEU A 59 -0.74 4.43 7.24
N VAL A 60 0.14 4.21 6.27
CA VAL A 60 0.39 2.90 5.68
C VAL A 60 1.88 2.62 5.59
N LEU A 61 2.23 1.33 5.60
CA LEU A 61 3.54 0.88 5.15
C LEU A 61 3.45 0.58 3.66
N LEU A 62 4.15 1.36 2.85
CA LEU A 62 4.24 1.19 1.41
C LEU A 62 5.49 0.37 1.08
N VAL A 63 5.32 -0.67 0.28
CA VAL A 63 6.39 -1.53 -0.23
C VAL A 63 6.41 -1.40 -1.73
N ASP A 64 7.55 -1.06 -2.32
CA ASP A 64 7.71 -1.12 -3.76
C ASP A 64 8.02 -2.56 -4.19
N THR A 65 7.40 -3.00 -5.26
CA THR A 65 7.48 -4.38 -5.74
C THR A 65 7.61 -4.38 -7.25
N ASP A 66 8.07 -5.49 -7.83
CA ASP A 66 8.19 -5.60 -9.29
C ASP A 66 6.83 -5.45 -10.02
N GLU A 67 5.72 -5.70 -9.32
CA GLU A 67 4.36 -5.55 -9.84
C GLU A 67 3.78 -4.13 -9.64
N GLY A 68 4.50 -3.27 -8.89
CA GLY A 68 4.09 -1.94 -8.49
C GLY A 68 3.92 -1.77 -6.97
N PRO A 69 3.42 -0.61 -6.51
CA PRO A 69 3.38 -0.28 -5.09
C PRO A 69 2.30 -1.06 -4.32
N TRP A 70 2.67 -1.58 -3.16
CA TRP A 70 1.80 -2.38 -2.28
C TRP A 70 1.62 -1.73 -0.91
N ILE A 71 0.39 -1.71 -0.41
CA ILE A 71 0.10 -1.37 0.99
C ILE A 71 0.21 -2.65 1.82
N ALA A 72 1.30 -2.77 2.58
CA ALA A 72 1.61 -3.96 3.37
C ALA A 72 0.97 -3.93 4.78
N ALA A 73 0.74 -2.73 5.32
CA ALA A 73 0.08 -2.52 6.59
C ALA A 73 -0.62 -1.17 6.60
N ALA A 74 -1.69 -1.05 7.38
CA ALA A 74 -2.41 0.19 7.60
C ALA A 74 -2.65 0.41 9.09
N HIS A 75 -2.52 1.66 9.52
CA HIS A 75 -2.87 2.12 10.86
C HIS A 75 -4.02 3.11 10.76
N THR A 76 -5.20 2.66 11.17
CA THR A 76 -6.39 3.49 11.35
C THR A 76 -6.54 3.80 12.84
N ALA A 77 -6.63 5.08 13.19
CA ALA A 77 -6.95 5.51 14.55
C ALA A 77 -8.41 5.20 14.91
#